data_AF-A0A2K3LBE2-F1
#
_entry.id   AF-A0A2K3LBE2-F1
#
_cell.length_a   1.000
_cell.length_b   1.000
_cell.length_c   1.000
_cell.angle_alpha   90.00
_cell.angle_beta   90.00
_cell.angle_gamma   90.00
#
_symmetry.space_group_name_H-M   'P 1'
#
loop_
_entity.id
_entity.type
_entity.pdbx_description
1 polymer ?
#
loop_
_entity_poly.entity_id
_entity_poly.type
_entity_poly.pdbx_seq_one_letter_code
_entity_poly.pdbx_strand_id
1 'polypeptide(L)'
;MENGTALWGYNGPQLEILVRSILFHASASGKHLDCSFTGDLQVNYKNIAKVSWEPFIEPWQFLFTLVRDQEISILPSRSLTTDISLESTTQLNINITESLVELMAGLNREVTINSLP
;
A
#
# COMPACT_ATOMS: atom_id res chain seq x y z
N MET A 1 -36.05 -16.05 -24.45
CA MET A 1 -36.11 -16.56 -23.07
C MET A 1 -35.04 -17.64 -23.01
N GLU A 2 -33.90 -17.50 -22.37
CA GLU A 2 -33.48 -16.65 -21.25
C GLU A 2 -32.09 -16.06 -21.52
N ASN A 3 -31.91 -14.81 -21.10
CA ASN A 3 -30.65 -14.08 -21.17
C ASN A 3 -29.70 -14.62 -20.08
N GLY A 4 -28.72 -15.44 -20.46
CA GLY A 4 -27.57 -15.73 -19.62
C GLY A 4 -26.53 -14.63 -19.81
N THR A 5 -26.66 -13.54 -19.05
CA THR A 5 -25.65 -12.48 -18.96
C THR A 5 -24.26 -13.09 -18.80
N ALA A 6 -23.40 -12.93 -19.79
CA ALA A 6 -21.97 -13.08 -19.58
C ALA A 6 -21.61 -12.08 -18.48
N LEU A 7 -21.41 -12.56 -17.25
CA LEU A 7 -20.71 -11.77 -16.25
C LEU A 7 -19.33 -11.53 -16.86
N TRP A 8 -19.09 -10.33 -17.34
CA TRP A 8 -17.76 -9.83 -17.61
C TRP A 8 -17.06 -9.75 -16.25
N GLY A 9 -16.55 -10.90 -15.79
CA GLY A 9 -15.71 -11.00 -14.61
C GLY A 9 -14.47 -10.16 -14.90
N TYR A 10 -14.33 -9.07 -14.18
CA TYR A 10 -13.18 -8.19 -14.26
C TYR A 10 -11.94 -8.99 -13.80
N ASN A 11 -11.26 -9.65 -14.72
CA ASN A 11 -10.02 -10.41 -14.48
C ASN A 11 -8.79 -9.49 -14.53
N GLY A 12 -8.93 -8.26 -14.03
CA GLY A 12 -7.78 -7.37 -13.85
C GLY A 12 -6.82 -7.91 -12.80
N PRO A 13 -5.60 -7.35 -12.69
CA PRO A 13 -4.69 -7.69 -11.61
C PRO A 13 -5.36 -7.51 -10.26
N GLN A 14 -5.46 -8.60 -9.51
CA GLN A 14 -5.94 -8.58 -8.15
C GLN A 14 -4.73 -8.52 -7.22
N LEU A 15 -4.76 -7.56 -6.30
CA LEU A 15 -3.78 -7.43 -5.23
C LEU A 15 -4.45 -7.77 -3.90
N GLU A 16 -3.73 -8.47 -3.04
CA GLU A 16 -4.10 -8.72 -1.66
C GLU A 16 -3.05 -8.08 -0.76
N ILE A 17 -3.51 -7.24 0.17
CA ILE A 17 -2.65 -6.54 1.13
C ILE A 17 -2.99 -7.09 2.51
N LEU A 18 -2.00 -7.71 3.16
CA LEU A 18 -2.12 -8.27 4.50
C LEU A 18 -1.20 -7.50 5.44
N VAL A 19 -1.78 -6.94 6.50
CA VAL A 19 -1.03 -6.32 7.60
C VAL A 19 -1.27 -7.13 8.87
N ARG A 20 -0.20 -7.61 9.50
CA ARG A 20 -0.23 -8.47 10.68
C ARG A 20 0.64 -7.90 11.80
N SER A 21 0.50 -8.48 12.99
CA SER A 21 1.32 -8.16 14.18
C SER A 21 1.38 -6.66 14.48
N ILE A 22 0.24 -5.99 14.33
CA ILE A 22 0.14 -4.54 14.50
C ILE A 22 0.33 -4.19 15.98
N LEU A 23 1.30 -3.33 16.26
CA LEU A 23 1.44 -2.64 17.53
C LEU A 23 1.37 -1.14 17.29
N PHE A 24 0.47 -0.48 18.02
CA PHE A 24 0.27 0.96 17.93
C PHE A 24 0.56 1.59 19.29
N HIS A 25 1.39 2.62 19.28
CA HIS A 25 1.68 3.44 20.44
C HIS A 25 1.37 4.89 20.11
N ALA A 26 0.64 5.57 20.99
CA ALA A 26 0.40 7.00 20.87
C ALA A 26 0.59 7.64 22.23
N SER A 27 1.34 8.73 22.25
CA SER A 27 1.53 9.56 23.41
C SER A 27 1.32 11.02 23.02
N ALA A 28 0.74 11.79 23.93
CA ALA A 28 0.54 13.22 23.75
C ALA A 28 0.96 13.91 25.04
N SER A 29 1.86 14.88 24.91
CA SER A 29 2.34 15.69 26.02
C SER A 29 2.24 17.16 25.64
N GLY A 30 1.21 17.83 26.16
CA GLY A 30 0.94 19.23 25.87
C GLY A 30 0.69 19.50 24.37
N LYS A 31 1.73 19.98 23.69
CA LYS A 31 1.70 20.38 22.26
C LYS A 31 2.48 19.43 21.35
N HIS A 32 3.04 18.38 21.93
CA HIS A 32 3.80 17.34 21.29
C HIS A 32 2.93 16.08 21.19
N LEU A 33 2.84 15.52 19.99
CA LEU A 33 2.15 14.27 19.69
C LEU A 33 3.15 13.31 19.07
N ASP A 34 3.32 12.16 19.69
CA ASP A 34 4.12 11.06 19.17
C ASP A 34 3.23 9.85 18.92
N CYS A 35 3.23 9.38 17.69
CA CYS A 35 2.55 8.16 17.29
C CYS A 35 3.56 7.23 16.63
N SER A 36 3.58 5.96 17.03
CA SER A 36 4.31 4.92 16.32
C SER A 36 3.42 3.71 16.04
N PHE A 37 3.69 3.07 14.91
CA PHE A 37 2.92 1.96 14.39
C PHE A 37 3.91 0.96 13.78
N THR A 38 3.96 -0.25 14.32
CA THR A 38 4.76 -1.34 13.75
C THR A 38 3.86 -2.45 13.25
N GLY A 39 4.29 -3.16 12.23
CA GLY A 39 3.59 -4.35 11.76
C GLY A 39 4.36 -5.11 10.69
N ASP A 40 3.79 -6.24 10.29
CA ASP A 40 4.26 -7.06 9.17
C ASP A 40 3.36 -6.81 7.96
N LEU A 41 3.91 -6.26 6.88
CA LEU A 41 3.23 -6.06 5.60
C LEU A 41 3.56 -7.24 4.66
N GLN A 42 2.55 -7.83 4.05
CA GLN A 42 2.70 -8.72 2.91
C GLN A 42 1.77 -8.26 1.80
N VAL A 43 2.27 -8.19 0.58
CA VAL A 43 1.45 -7.90 -0.60
C VAL A 43 1.56 -9.07 -1.55
N ASN A 44 0.43 -9.63 -1.94
CA ASN A 44 0.34 -10.69 -2.92
C ASN A 44 -0.38 -10.17 -4.17
N TYR A 45 -0.05 -10.73 -5.34
CA TYR A 45 -0.82 -10.54 -6.54
C TYR A 45 -1.39 -11.87 -7.01
N LYS A 46 -2.53 -11.82 -7.70
CA LYS A 46 -3.11 -12.99 -8.33
C LYS A 46 -2.41 -13.23 -9.67
N ASN A 47 -1.61 -14.29 -9.74
CA ASN A 47 -1.08 -14.77 -11.00
C ASN A 47 -2.20 -15.50 -11.77
N ILE A 48 -2.66 -14.90 -12.87
CA ILE A 48 -3.72 -15.47 -13.70
C ILE A 48 -3.20 -16.71 -14.45
N ALA A 49 -1.96 -16.68 -14.95
CA ALA A 49 -1.37 -17.81 -15.68
C ALA A 49 -1.22 -19.06 -14.82
N LYS A 50 -0.91 -18.90 -13.53
CA LYS A 50 -0.77 -20.01 -12.57
C LYS A 50 -2.01 -20.26 -11.71
N VAL A 51 -3.03 -19.40 -11.82
CA VAL A 51 -4.26 -19.42 -11.01
C VAL A 51 -3.96 -19.40 -9.49
N SER A 52 -2.80 -18.87 -9.09
CA SER A 52 -2.30 -18.87 -7.71
C SER A 52 -2.03 -17.45 -7.20
N TRP A 53 -1.96 -17.29 -5.88
CA TRP A 53 -1.44 -16.06 -5.27
C TRP A 53 0.08 -16.18 -5.19
N GLU A 54 0.79 -15.13 -5.59
CA GLU A 54 2.25 -15.04 -5.49
C GLU A 54 2.63 -13.78 -4.70
N PRO A 55 3.66 -13.85 -3.84
CA PRO A 55 4.10 -12.70 -3.07
C PRO A 55 4.74 -11.67 -4.00
N PHE A 56 4.25 -10.44 -3.97
CA PHE A 56 4.90 -9.26 -4.55
C PHE A 56 5.85 -8.61 -3.54
N ILE A 57 5.37 -8.43 -2.30
CA ILE A 57 6.18 -8.04 -1.14
C ILE A 57 6.14 -9.22 -0.18
N GLU A 58 7.30 -9.84 0.07
CA GLU A 58 7.43 -10.83 1.13
C GLU A 58 7.15 -10.18 2.50
N PRO A 59 6.75 -10.95 3.53
CA PRO A 59 6.49 -10.40 4.86
C PRO A 59 7.59 -9.45 5.33
N TRP A 60 7.26 -8.16 5.37
CA TRP A 60 8.17 -7.06 5.61
C TRP A 60 7.79 -6.34 6.89
N GLN A 61 8.74 -6.27 7.82
CA GLN A 61 8.52 -5.61 9.10
C GLN A 61 8.90 -4.14 8.98
N PHE A 62 8.01 -3.28 9.45
CA PHE A 62 8.19 -1.84 9.37
C PHE A 62 7.83 -1.15 10.68
N LEU A 63 8.42 0.03 10.87
CA LEU A 63 8.11 0.99 11.91
C LEU A 63 7.73 2.31 11.24
N PHE A 64 6.50 2.72 11.42
CA PHE A 64 6.01 4.05 11.05
C PHE A 64 6.01 4.93 12.29
N THR A 65 6.61 6.11 12.21
CA THR A 65 6.60 7.09 13.30
C THR A 65 6.10 8.43 12.78
N LEU A 66 5.19 9.05 13.51
CA LEU A 66 4.67 10.38 13.28
C LEU A 66 4.88 11.20 14.55
N VAL A 67 5.66 12.28 14.42
CA VAL A 67 5.89 13.26 15.47
C VAL A 67 5.28 14.57 15.02
N ARG A 68 4.53 15.23 15.91
CA ARG A 68 3.94 16.53 15.62
C ARG A 68 4.17 17.48 16.78
N ASP A 69 4.80 18.60 16.46
CA ASP A 69 5.02 19.72 17.36
C ASP A 69 4.20 20.93 16.94
N GLN A 70 3.56 21.57 17.92
CA GLN A 70 2.87 22.84 17.72
C GLN A 70 3.56 23.96 18.48
N GLU A 71 4.04 24.97 17.76
CA GLU A 71 4.63 26.16 18.39
C GLU A 71 3.57 27.06 19.04
N ILE A 72 4.01 27.84 20.04
CA ILE A 72 3.23 28.89 20.68
C ILE A 72 3.62 30.22 20.03
N SER A 73 2.85 30.68 19.04
CA SER A 73 2.93 32.07 18.59
C SER A 73 1.70 32.84 19.07
N ILE A 74 1.91 34.08 19.50
CA ILE A 74 0.85 35.05 19.87
C ILE A 74 0.18 35.60 18.58
N LEU A 75 0.77 35.30 17.42
CA LEU A 75 0.32 35.69 16.09
C LEU A 75 -0.60 34.61 15.49
N PRO A 76 -1.55 34.98 14.59
CA PRO A 76 -2.52 34.04 14.01
C PRO A 76 -1.89 32.91 13.18
N SER A 77 -0.63 33.06 12.77
CA SER A 77 0.13 32.04 12.04
C SER A 77 0.76 31.04 13.00
N ARG A 78 -0.01 30.01 13.34
CA ARG A 78 0.45 28.85 14.12
C ARG A 78 1.29 27.95 13.21
N SER A 79 2.58 27.83 13.50
CA SER A 79 3.48 26.84 12.88
C SER A 79 3.17 25.46 13.45
N LEU A 80 2.81 24.52 12.58
CA LEU A 80 2.74 23.10 12.88
C LEU A 80 3.84 22.39 12.11
N THR A 81 4.70 21.67 12.83
CA THR A 81 5.67 20.77 12.24
C THR A 81 5.14 19.35 12.39
N THR A 82 5.17 18.57 11.33
CA THR A 82 4.81 17.14 11.36
C THR A 82 5.90 16.37 10.65
N ASP A 83 6.63 15.57 11.41
CA ASP A 83 7.65 14.68 10.91
C ASP A 83 7.06 13.28 10.78
N ILE A 84 7.22 12.69 9.60
CA ILE A 84 6.74 11.35 9.27
C ILE A 84 7.93 10.54 8.79
N SER A 85 8.15 9.39 9.42
CA SER A 85 9.19 8.44 9.04
C SER A 85 8.61 7.05 8.89
N LEU A 86 9.17 6.30 7.95
CA LEU A 86 8.88 4.90 7.73
C LEU A 86 10.22 4.18 7.64
N GLU A 87 10.48 3.32 8.61
CA GLU A 87 11.71 2.58 8.76
C GLU A 87 11.46 1.10 8.50
N SER A 88 12.40 0.51 7.77
CA SER A 88 12.45 -0.92 7.50
C SER A 88 13.19 -1.60 8.65
N THR A 89 12.54 -2.46 9.42
CA THR A 89 13.21 -3.19 10.51
C THR A 89 13.79 -4.53 10.04
N THR A 90 13.30 -5.04 8.91
CA THR A 90 13.91 -6.15 8.15
C THR A 90 14.26 -5.71 6.74
N GLN A 91 14.94 -6.56 5.95
CA GLN A 91 15.17 -6.26 4.54
C GLN A 91 13.85 -6.30 3.77
N LEU A 92 13.54 -5.22 3.04
CA LEU A 92 12.42 -5.21 2.11
C LEU A 92 12.76 -6.08 0.88
N ASN A 93 12.02 -7.18 0.71
CA ASN A 93 12.15 -8.05 -0.45
C ASN A 93 10.94 -7.88 -1.37
N ILE A 94 11.21 -7.41 -2.60
CA ILE A 94 10.21 -7.20 -3.65
C ILE A 94 10.48 -8.25 -4.73
N ASN A 95 9.47 -9.07 -4.99
CA ASN A 95 9.54 -10.12 -6.00
C ASN A 95 8.85 -9.65 -7.28
N ILE A 96 9.66 -9.41 -8.33
CA ILE A 96 9.19 -9.04 -9.66
C ILE A 96 9.35 -10.27 -10.57
N THR A 97 8.22 -10.92 -10.89
CA THR A 97 8.20 -12.07 -11.78
C THR A 97 7.94 -11.66 -13.22
N GLU A 98 8.31 -12.51 -14.17
CA GLU A 98 7.98 -12.33 -15.59
C GLU A 98 6.47 -12.17 -15.81
N SER A 99 5.66 -13.03 -15.18
CA SER A 99 4.20 -12.95 -15.28
C SER A 99 3.60 -11.64 -14.76
N LEU A 100 4.23 -11.00 -13.77
CA LEU A 100 3.81 -9.69 -13.29
C LEU A 100 4.15 -8.59 -14.31
N VAL A 101 5.33 -8.66 -14.91
CA VAL A 101 5.77 -7.71 -15.95
C VAL A 101 4.89 -7.82 -17.20
N GLU A 102 4.60 -9.05 -17.66
CA GLU A 102 3.72 -9.31 -18.79
C GLU A 102 2.30 -8.78 -18.56
N LEU A 103 1.76 -9.00 -17.36
CA LEU A 103 0.45 -8.49 -16.99
C LEU A 103 0.43 -6.96 -17.07
N MET A 104 1.42 -6.28 -16.49
CA MET A 104 1.51 -4.81 -16.51
C MET A 104 1.71 -4.27 -17.94
N ALA A 105 2.50 -4.95 -18.77
CA ALA A 105 2.66 -4.60 -20.18
C ALA A 105 1.36 -4.81 -20.98
N GLY A 106 0.60 -5.86 -20.67
CA GLY A 106 -0.73 -6.12 -21.24
C GLY A 106 -1.75 -5.03 -20.90
N LEU A 107 -1.76 -4.56 -19.64
CA LEU A 107 -2.61 -3.43 -19.23
C LEU A 107 -2.35 -2.17 -20.04
N ASN A 108 -1.07 -1.83 -20.28
CA ASN A 108 -0.73 -0.65 -21.08
C ASN A 108 -1.28 -0.76 -22.51
N ARG A 109 -1.38 -1.98 -23.07
CA ARG A 109 -1.98 -2.19 -24.39
C ARG A 109 -3.51 -2.01 -24.36
N GLU A 110 -4.20 -2.54 -23.36
CA GLU A 110 -5.65 -2.34 -23.22
C GLU A 110 -6.03 -0.87 -22.97
N VAL A 111 -5.27 -0.15 -22.13
CA VAL A 111 -5.47 1.28 -21.89
C VAL A 111 -5.25 2.08 -23.18
N THR A 112 -4.25 1.73 -23.98
CA THR A 112 -3.99 2.39 -25.28
C THR A 112 -5.14 2.15 -26.26
N ILE A 113 -5.65 0.92 -26.35
CA ILE A 113 -6.77 0.58 -27.25
C ILE A 113 -8.06 1.32 -26.86
N ASN A 114 -8.35 1.43 -25.56
CA ASN A 114 -9.53 2.14 -25.05
C ASN A 114 -9.40 3.68 -25.10
N SER A 115 -8.25 4.20 -25.53
CA SER A 115 -7.98 5.64 -25.65
C SER A 115 -7.92 6.16 -27.08
N LEU A 116 -8.19 5.29 -28.08
CA LEU A 116 -8.37 5.70 -29.47
C LEU A 116 -9.83 6.11 -29.71
N PRO A 117 -10.08 7.27 -30.37
CA PRO A 117 -11.43 7.77 -30.64
C PRO A 117 -12.21 6.92 -31.67
#